data_AF-A0A924GMM0-F1
#
_entry.id   AF-A0A924GMM0-F1
#
_cell.length_a   1.000
_cell.length_b   1.000
_cell.length_c   1.000
_cell.angle_alpha   90.00
_cell.angle_beta   90.00
_cell.angle_gamma   90.00
#
_symmetry.space_group_name_H-M   'P 1'
#
loop_
_entity.id
_entity.type
_entity.pdbx_description
1 polymer ?
#
loop_
_entity_poly.entity_id
_entity_poly.type
_entity_poly.pdbx_seq_one_letter_code
_entity_poly.pdbx_strand_id
1 'polypeptide(L)'
;MNTSTLEHLAAVDLTDSELLGALEDRFAERRAVDAEITRLAGQVSDRSCVTLGREGLATRLGENGPAAVLAAVGLMALSEARLFCRVGDATSASRSLTGEAVPPRHPLVAEAFCAGSIALDSANWIVSNLDQASPRADFEQARIAERLLCEFAT
;
A
#
# COMPACT_ATOMS: atom_id res chain seq x y z
N MET A 1 -12.00 -15.90 -12.72
CA MET A 1 -10.90 -15.01 -13.11
C MET A 1 -9.95 -15.87 -13.93
N ASN A 2 -9.94 -15.67 -15.24
CA ASN A 2 -9.50 -16.65 -16.22
C ASN A 2 -7.99 -16.93 -16.11
N THR A 3 -7.65 -18.17 -15.76
CA THR A 3 -6.31 -18.78 -15.86
C THR A 3 -5.78 -18.86 -17.30
N SER A 4 -6.55 -18.36 -18.28
CA SER A 4 -6.32 -18.51 -19.71
C SER A 4 -5.19 -17.64 -20.27
N THR A 5 -4.70 -16.63 -19.55
CA THR A 5 -3.70 -15.69 -20.08
C THR A 5 -2.25 -16.13 -19.82
N LEU A 6 -2.02 -17.14 -18.96
CA LEU A 6 -0.67 -17.59 -18.61
C LEU A 6 -0.08 -18.63 -19.58
N GLU A 7 -0.86 -19.16 -20.52
CA GLU A 7 -0.40 -20.23 -21.44
C GLU A 7 0.01 -19.75 -22.84
N HIS A 8 0.04 -18.45 -23.16
CA HIS A 8 0.28 -18.01 -24.55
C HIS A 8 1.54 -17.20 -24.85
N LEU A 9 2.46 -17.06 -23.89
CA LEU A 9 3.79 -16.53 -24.16
C LEU A 9 4.83 -17.65 -24.15
N ALA A 10 4.57 -18.68 -24.95
CA ALA A 10 5.68 -19.29 -25.68
C ALA A 10 6.37 -18.14 -26.44
N ALA A 11 7.70 -18.08 -26.41
CA ALA A 11 8.47 -17.04 -27.07
C ALA A 11 8.15 -16.98 -28.57
N VAL A 12 7.14 -16.18 -28.88
CA VAL A 12 6.90 -15.50 -30.15
C VAL A 12 7.91 -14.36 -30.19
N ASP A 13 8.50 -14.10 -31.35
CA ASP A 13 9.38 -12.95 -31.59
C ASP A 13 8.58 -11.64 -31.42
N LEU A 14 8.36 -11.21 -30.16
CA LEU A 14 7.73 -9.94 -29.85
C LEU A 14 8.62 -8.82 -30.38
N THR A 15 8.01 -7.86 -31.06
CA THR A 15 8.66 -6.57 -31.30
C THR A 15 8.85 -5.84 -29.98
N ASP A 16 9.81 -4.89 -29.92
CA ASP A 16 10.05 -4.08 -28.73
C ASP A 16 8.77 -3.40 -28.21
N SER A 17 7.90 -2.94 -29.12
CA SER A 17 6.63 -2.31 -28.75
C SER A 17 5.66 -3.29 -28.09
N GLU A 18 5.58 -4.53 -28.58
CA GLU A 18 4.71 -5.55 -28.00
C GLU A 18 5.25 -6.03 -26.65
N LEU A 19 6.57 -6.16 -26.52
CA LEU A 19 7.22 -6.49 -25.26
C LEU A 19 6.96 -5.41 -24.20
N LEU A 20 7.13 -4.13 -24.56
CA LEU A 20 6.88 -3.02 -23.64
C LEU A 20 5.39 -2.91 -23.26
N GLY A 21 4.47 -3.06 -24.22
CA GLY A 21 3.04 -3.09 -23.92
C GLY A 21 2.66 -4.24 -22.97
N ALA A 22 3.21 -5.43 -23.18
CA ALA A 22 3.00 -6.55 -22.27
C ALA A 22 3.57 -6.28 -20.85
N LEU A 23 4.71 -5.61 -20.74
CA LEU A 23 5.26 -5.19 -19.45
C LEU A 23 4.39 -4.15 -18.76
N GLU A 24 3.88 -3.16 -19.48
CA GLU A 24 2.96 -2.14 -18.95
C GLU A 24 1.71 -2.78 -18.35
N ASP A 25 1.10 -3.73 -19.05
CA ASP A 25 -0.06 -4.49 -18.57
C ASP A 25 0.26 -5.27 -17.28
N ARG A 26 1.38 -5.99 -17.25
CA ARG A 26 1.79 -6.77 -16.05
C ARG A 26 2.11 -5.86 -14.87
N PHE A 27 2.70 -4.68 -15.09
CA PHE A 27 2.94 -3.73 -14.01
C PHE A 27 1.66 -3.05 -13.52
N ALA A 28 0.68 -2.80 -14.39
CA ALA A 28 -0.64 -2.33 -13.97
C ALA A 28 -1.35 -3.36 -13.08
N GLU A 29 -1.33 -4.64 -13.48
CA GLU A 29 -1.83 -5.74 -12.65
C GLU A 29 -1.10 -5.83 -11.32
N ARG A 30 0.24 -5.73 -11.32
CA ARG A 30 1.03 -5.74 -10.08
C ARG A 30 0.62 -4.61 -9.15
N ARG A 31 0.47 -3.37 -9.64
CA ARG A 31 0.05 -2.24 -8.80
C ARG A 31 -1.33 -2.45 -8.19
N ALA A 32 -2.27 -3.05 -8.92
CA ALA A 32 -3.59 -3.40 -8.38
C ALA A 32 -3.49 -4.46 -7.27
N VAL A 33 -2.64 -5.48 -7.45
CA VAL A 33 -2.38 -6.50 -6.41
C VAL A 33 -1.70 -5.87 -5.18
N ASP A 34 -0.70 -5.01 -5.38
CA ASP A 34 0.00 -4.32 -4.29
C ASP A 34 -0.96 -3.43 -3.48
N ALA A 35 -1.91 -2.76 -4.15
CA ALA A 35 -2.93 -1.96 -3.49
C ALA A 35 -3.84 -2.83 -2.59
N GLU A 36 -4.26 -3.99 -3.08
CA GLU A 36 -5.08 -4.92 -2.29
C GLU A 36 -4.31 -5.53 -1.11
N ILE A 37 -3.04 -5.93 -1.32
CA ILE A 37 -2.17 -6.43 -0.24
C ILE A 37 -2.00 -5.35 0.82
N THR A 38 -1.76 -4.10 0.43
CA THR A 38 -1.63 -2.96 1.34
C THR A 38 -2.90 -2.73 2.17
N ARG A 39 -4.08 -2.82 1.55
CA ARG A 39 -5.37 -2.68 2.24
C ARG A 39 -5.58 -3.78 3.27
N LEU A 40 -5.17 -5.02 2.96
CA LEU A 40 -5.20 -6.12 3.91
C LEU A 40 -4.15 -5.94 5.02
N ALA A 41 -2.96 -5.43 4.68
CA ALA A 41 -1.90 -5.13 5.63
C ALA A 41 -2.37 -4.09 6.68
N GLY A 42 -3.10 -3.05 6.28
CA GLY A 42 -3.69 -2.09 7.21
C GLY A 42 -4.66 -2.74 8.22
N GLN A 43 -5.44 -3.73 7.79
CA GLN A 43 -6.29 -4.51 8.71
C GLN A 43 -5.47 -5.42 9.64
N VAL A 44 -4.35 -5.97 9.16
CA VAL A 44 -3.42 -6.73 9.99
C VAL A 44 -2.77 -5.83 11.03
N SER A 45 -2.38 -4.60 10.67
CA SER A 45 -1.87 -3.58 11.60
C SER A 45 -2.87 -3.26 12.69
N ASP A 46 -4.11 -2.93 12.33
CA ASP A 46 -5.19 -2.61 13.27
C ASP A 46 -5.41 -3.76 14.28
N ARG A 47 -5.52 -5.00 13.77
CA ARG A 47 -5.71 -6.20 14.58
C ARG A 47 -4.47 -6.64 15.35
N SER A 48 -3.31 -6.06 15.08
CA SER A 48 -2.04 -6.33 15.78
C SER A 48 -1.59 -5.14 16.64
N CYS A 49 -2.47 -4.16 16.86
CA CYS A 49 -2.15 -2.99 17.65
C CYS A 49 -1.74 -3.38 19.09
N VAL A 50 -0.75 -2.67 19.62
CA VAL A 50 -0.16 -2.92 20.94
C VAL A 50 -1.19 -2.88 22.08
N THR A 51 -2.24 -2.07 21.92
CA THR A 51 -3.32 -1.91 22.91
C THR A 51 -4.16 -3.18 23.11
N LEU A 52 -4.15 -4.10 22.13
CA LEU A 52 -4.87 -5.38 22.22
C LEU A 52 -4.13 -6.42 23.08
N GLY A 53 -2.86 -6.19 23.41
CA GLY A 53 -2.05 -7.10 24.23
C GLY A 53 -2.12 -8.56 23.72
N ARG A 54 -2.55 -9.48 24.59
CA ARG A 54 -2.66 -10.93 24.26
C ARG A 54 -3.70 -11.26 23.20
N GLU A 55 -4.68 -10.38 22.98
CA GLU A 55 -5.73 -10.59 21.99
C GLU A 55 -5.29 -10.18 20.57
N GLY A 56 -4.18 -9.43 20.48
CA GLY A 56 -3.62 -8.97 19.21
C GLY A 56 -3.22 -10.13 18.30
N LEU A 57 -3.54 -9.98 17.01
CA LEU A 57 -3.30 -10.99 15.98
C LEU A 57 -1.84 -11.45 15.96
N ALA A 58 -0.88 -10.52 15.85
CA ALA A 58 0.54 -10.87 15.87
C ALA A 58 0.95 -11.64 17.13
N THR A 59 0.50 -11.21 18.32
CA THR A 59 0.80 -11.89 19.58
C THR A 59 0.23 -13.31 19.62
N ARG A 60 -1.00 -13.53 19.14
CA ARG A 60 -1.59 -14.88 19.04
C ARG A 60 -0.85 -15.78 18.06
N LEU A 61 -0.24 -15.20 17.03
CA LEU A 61 0.59 -15.92 16.07
C LEU A 61 2.05 -16.09 16.54
N GLY A 62 2.44 -15.51 17.68
CA GLY A 62 3.82 -15.53 18.16
C GLY A 62 4.77 -14.61 17.39
N GLU A 63 4.22 -13.69 16.59
CA GLU A 63 4.97 -12.76 15.75
C GLU A 63 5.25 -11.43 16.45
N ASN A 64 6.37 -10.80 16.09
CA ASN A 64 6.82 -9.53 16.67
C ASN A 64 6.19 -8.30 15.97
N GLY A 65 4.87 -8.34 15.77
CA GLY A 65 4.08 -7.24 15.20
C GLY A 65 3.55 -7.50 13.78
N PRO A 66 2.78 -6.56 13.21
CA PRO A 66 2.04 -6.76 11.96
C PRO A 66 2.94 -6.99 10.74
N ALA A 67 4.06 -6.29 10.64
CA ALA A 67 5.00 -6.49 9.54
C ALA A 67 5.65 -7.89 9.59
N ALA A 68 5.84 -8.47 10.79
CA ALA A 68 6.36 -9.83 10.92
C ALA A 68 5.32 -10.87 10.46
N VAL A 69 4.04 -10.68 10.83
CA VAL A 69 2.93 -11.48 10.30
C VAL A 69 2.89 -11.42 8.78
N LEU A 70 2.97 -10.23 8.20
CA LEU A 70 2.91 -10.05 6.75
C LEU A 70 4.13 -10.64 6.05
N ALA A 71 5.33 -10.48 6.61
CA ALA A 71 6.55 -11.09 6.06
C ALA A 71 6.46 -12.63 6.03
N ALA A 72 5.91 -13.24 7.08
CA ALA A 72 5.71 -14.68 7.15
C ALA A 72 4.69 -15.18 6.13
N VAL A 73 3.55 -14.49 5.98
CA VAL A 73 2.50 -14.87 5.02
C VAL A 73 2.92 -14.63 3.58
N GLY A 74 3.58 -13.50 3.31
CA GLY A 74 3.96 -13.04 1.98
C GLY A 74 5.31 -13.57 1.50
N LEU A 75 6.03 -14.34 2.32
CA LEU A 75 7.36 -14.88 2.01
C LEU A 75 8.34 -13.78 1.54
N MET A 76 8.28 -12.62 2.19
CA MET A 76 9.00 -11.41 1.78
C MET A 76 9.92 -10.90 2.88
N ALA A 77 10.82 -9.99 2.52
CA ALA A 77 11.68 -9.35 3.49
C ALA A 77 10.85 -8.50 4.48
N LEU A 78 11.27 -8.47 5.74
CA LEU A 78 10.60 -7.65 6.76
C LEU A 78 10.61 -6.15 6.40
N SER A 79 11.63 -5.67 5.70
CA SER A 79 11.70 -4.29 5.20
C SER A 79 10.60 -3.97 4.18
N GLU A 80 10.26 -4.94 3.33
CA GLU A 80 9.21 -4.82 2.31
C GLU A 80 7.82 -4.87 2.96
N ALA A 81 7.60 -5.82 3.88
CA ALA A 81 6.36 -5.91 4.65
C ALA A 81 6.04 -4.62 5.42
N ARG A 82 7.07 -3.90 5.90
CA ARG A 82 6.90 -2.60 6.55
C ARG A 82 6.38 -1.51 5.61
N LEU A 83 6.67 -1.58 4.30
CA LEU A 83 6.15 -0.63 3.32
C LEU A 83 4.62 -0.79 3.21
N PHE A 84 4.16 -2.03 3.03
CA PHE A 84 2.74 -2.37 3.00
C PHE A 84 2.01 -1.91 4.27
N CYS A 85 2.56 -2.20 5.47
CA CYS A 85 1.96 -1.74 6.71
C CYS A 85 1.92 -0.20 6.80
N ARG A 86 3.01 0.50 6.49
CA ARG A 86 3.07 1.97 6.60
C ARG A 86 2.07 2.64 5.65
N VAL A 87 2.05 2.22 4.39
CA VAL A 87 1.10 2.77 3.42
C VAL A 87 -0.32 2.41 3.82
N GLY A 88 -0.57 1.16 4.22
CA GLY A 88 -1.89 0.71 4.69
C GLY A 88 -2.41 1.52 5.86
N ASP A 89 -1.58 1.81 6.86
CA ASP A 89 -1.95 2.62 8.04
C ASP A 89 -2.25 4.08 7.67
N ALA A 90 -1.62 4.59 6.60
CA ALA A 90 -1.79 5.96 6.16
C ALA A 90 -2.97 6.16 5.20
N THR A 91 -3.30 5.13 4.41
CA THR A 91 -4.31 5.18 3.34
C THR A 91 -5.62 4.50 3.71
N SER A 92 -5.68 3.77 4.84
CA SER A 92 -6.92 3.17 5.32
C SER A 92 -7.86 4.22 5.91
N ALA A 93 -9.12 4.19 5.47
CA ALA A 93 -10.20 4.88 6.17
C ALA A 93 -10.48 4.17 7.51
N SER A 94 -10.82 4.95 8.53
CA SER A 94 -11.16 4.42 9.86
C SER A 94 -12.54 4.91 10.30
N ARG A 95 -12.99 4.48 11.49
CA ARG A 95 -14.22 4.97 12.11
C ARG A 95 -13.89 5.71 13.40
N SER A 96 -14.57 6.82 13.63
CA SER A 96 -14.49 7.55 14.89
C SER A 96 -15.13 6.73 16.02
N LEU A 97 -14.94 7.16 17.25
CA LEU A 97 -15.59 6.54 18.43
C LEU A 97 -17.13 6.54 18.33
N THR A 98 -17.71 7.51 17.61
CA THR A 98 -19.16 7.61 17.38
C THR A 98 -19.62 6.86 16.13
N GLY A 99 -18.72 6.19 15.41
CA GLY A 99 -19.02 5.39 14.22
C GLY A 99 -18.92 6.13 12.88
N GLU A 100 -18.64 7.43 12.91
CA GLU A 100 -18.49 8.26 11.71
C GLU A 100 -17.25 7.85 10.90
N ALA A 101 -17.34 7.95 9.58
CA ALA A 101 -16.19 7.68 8.73
C ALA A 101 -15.13 8.77 8.92
N VAL A 102 -13.90 8.36 9.22
CA VAL A 102 -12.74 9.24 9.29
C VAL A 102 -11.92 9.01 8.02
N PRO A 103 -11.65 10.07 7.23
CA PRO A 103 -10.87 9.92 6.01
C PRO A 103 -9.45 9.40 6.33
N PRO A 104 -8.79 8.78 5.34
CA PRO A 104 -7.38 8.44 5.47
C PRO A 104 -6.52 9.64 5.87
N ARG A 105 -5.37 9.38 6.51
CA ARG A 105 -4.42 10.44 6.90
C ARG A 105 -3.90 11.20 5.66
N HIS A 106 -3.66 10.47 4.58
CA HIS A 106 -3.24 10.99 3.28
C HIS A 106 -4.24 10.55 2.20
N PRO A 107 -5.37 11.27 2.04
CA PRO A 107 -6.46 10.85 1.16
C PRO A 107 -6.12 10.89 -0.34
N LEU A 108 -5.27 11.82 -0.80
CA LEU A 108 -4.86 11.88 -2.21
C LEU A 108 -3.86 10.76 -2.53
N VAL A 109 -3.00 10.40 -1.58
CA VAL A 109 -2.15 9.21 -1.73
C VAL A 109 -3.01 7.95 -1.80
N ALA A 110 -4.02 7.84 -0.94
CA ALA A 110 -4.94 6.70 -0.95
C ALA A 110 -5.66 6.58 -2.30
N GLU A 111 -6.16 7.69 -2.85
CA GLU A 111 -6.80 7.73 -4.16
C GLU A 111 -5.86 7.28 -5.28
N ALA A 112 -4.69 7.93 -5.41
CA ALA A 112 -3.73 7.63 -6.48
C ALA A 112 -3.20 6.18 -6.40
N PHE A 113 -2.96 5.68 -5.19
CA PHE A 113 -2.46 4.32 -4.99
C PHE A 113 -3.53 3.26 -5.26
N CYS A 114 -4.76 3.45 -4.78
CA CYS A 114 -5.88 2.54 -5.05
C CYS A 114 -6.28 2.53 -6.54
N ALA A 115 -6.11 3.66 -7.24
CA ALA A 115 -6.30 3.73 -8.69
C ALA A 115 -5.19 3.01 -9.49
N GLY A 116 -4.11 2.56 -8.83
CA GLY A 116 -2.94 1.98 -9.49
C GLY A 116 -2.17 3.01 -10.32
N SER A 117 -2.32 4.31 -10.03
CA SER A 117 -1.60 5.40 -10.71
C SER A 117 -0.16 5.52 -10.21
N ILE A 118 0.09 5.18 -8.94
CA ILE A 118 1.43 5.18 -8.34
C ILE A 118 1.78 3.80 -7.77
N ALA A 119 3.06 3.43 -7.80
CA ALA A 119 3.56 2.18 -7.21
C ALA A 119 3.71 2.27 -5.68
N LEU A 120 3.82 1.12 -5.00
CA LEU A 120 3.98 1.03 -3.54
C LEU A 120 5.17 1.85 -3.02
N ASP A 121 6.32 1.77 -3.69
CA ASP A 121 7.53 2.48 -3.27
C ASP A 121 7.34 4.01 -3.31
N SER A 122 6.69 4.52 -4.37
CA SER A 122 6.32 5.93 -4.49
C SER A 122 5.37 6.35 -3.38
N ALA A 123 4.28 5.59 -3.18
CA ALA A 123 3.32 5.86 -2.11
C ALA A 123 4.01 5.88 -0.73
N ASN A 124 4.87 4.90 -0.46
CA ASN A 124 5.62 4.81 0.78
C ASN A 124 6.58 6.01 0.97
N TRP A 125 7.25 6.46 -0.09
CA TRP A 125 8.12 7.63 -0.03
C TRP A 125 7.32 8.89 0.31
N ILE A 126 6.18 9.09 -0.37
CA ILE A 126 5.30 10.25 -0.13
C ILE A 126 4.78 10.23 1.31
N VAL A 127 4.19 9.11 1.76
CA VAL A 127 3.69 8.94 3.13
C VAL A 127 4.77 9.23 4.15
N SER A 128 5.97 8.69 3.95
CA SER A 128 7.07 8.87 4.90
C SER A 128 7.47 10.35 5.04
N ASN A 129 7.57 11.08 3.94
CA ASN A 129 7.94 12.50 3.96
C ASN A 129 6.84 13.38 4.54
N LEU A 130 5.57 13.11 4.21
CA LEU A 130 4.43 13.83 4.78
C LEU A 130 4.30 13.58 6.28
N ASP A 131 4.46 12.34 6.74
CA ASP A 131 4.44 11.99 8.16
C ASP A 131 5.59 12.67 8.93
N GLN A 132 6.77 12.81 8.32
CA GLN A 132 7.89 13.56 8.93
C GLN A 132 7.59 15.07 9.06
N ALA A 133 6.89 15.66 8.09
CA ALA A 133 6.55 17.09 8.09
C ALA A 133 5.35 17.43 9.00
N SER A 134 4.39 16.51 9.11
CA SER A 134 3.10 16.69 9.79
C SER A 134 3.15 17.36 11.17
N PRO A 135 4.10 17.05 12.08
CA PRO A 135 4.12 17.66 13.42
C PRO A 135 4.35 19.18 13.44
N ARG A 136 4.83 19.78 12.34
CA ARG A 136 5.17 21.21 12.26
C ARG A 136 4.57 21.90 11.03
N ALA A 137 4.00 21.14 10.10
CA ALA A 137 3.43 21.68 8.88
C ALA A 137 2.08 22.34 9.15
N ASP A 138 1.84 23.46 8.47
CA ASP A 138 0.49 24.00 8.33
C ASP A 138 -0.38 23.00 7.54
N PHE A 139 -1.65 22.86 7.94
CA PHE A 139 -2.57 21.87 7.37
C PHE A 139 -2.79 22.07 5.85
N GLU A 140 -2.97 23.31 5.40
CA GLU A 140 -3.15 23.58 3.97
C GLU A 140 -1.87 23.36 3.18
N GLN A 141 -0.72 23.72 3.77
CA GLN A 141 0.58 23.42 3.14
C GLN A 141 0.83 21.91 3.02
N ALA A 142 0.46 21.12 4.03
CA ALA A 142 0.53 19.67 3.97
C ALA A 142 -0.35 19.10 2.86
N ARG A 143 -1.58 19.61 2.71
CA ARG A 143 -2.51 19.18 1.66
C ARG A 143 -2.04 19.59 0.25
N ILE A 144 -1.38 20.73 0.11
CA ILE A 144 -0.73 21.14 -1.14
C ILE A 144 0.44 20.23 -1.47
N ALA A 145 1.29 19.93 -0.49
CA ALA A 145 2.42 19.04 -0.66
C ALA A 145 1.97 17.64 -1.09
N GLU A 146 0.95 17.08 -0.44
CA GLU A 146 0.39 15.78 -0.79
C GLU A 146 -0.01 15.72 -2.27
N ARG A 147 -0.77 16.72 -2.74
CA ARG A 147 -1.22 16.79 -4.14
C ARG A 147 -0.05 16.86 -5.11
N LEU A 148 0.90 17.77 -4.88
CA LEU A 148 2.04 17.97 -5.78
C LEU A 148 2.94 16.73 -5.85
N LEU A 149 3.10 16.02 -4.72
CA LEU A 149 3.87 14.78 -4.68
C LEU A 149 3.16 13.64 -5.43
N CYS A 150 1.84 13.54 -5.32
CA CYS A 150 1.05 12.58 -6.10
C CYS A 150 1.06 12.87 -7.60
N GLU A 151 0.90 14.14 -7.99
CA GLU A 151 1.00 14.59 -9.39
C GLU A 151 2.38 14.30 -9.99
N PHE A 152 3.46 14.48 -9.21
CA PHE A 152 4.81 14.16 -9.65
C PHE A 152 5.07 12.66 -9.83
N ALA A 153 4.39 11.82 -9.07
CA ALA A 153 4.63 10.38 -9.02
C ALA A 153 3.77 9.54 -9.98
N THR A 154 2.80 10.17 -10.66
CA THR A 154 1.88 9.55 -11.63
C THR A 154 2.43 9.66 -13.04
#